data_AF-A0AAW0Z2F6-F1
#
_entry.id   AF-A0AAW0Z2F6-F1
#
_cell.length_a   1.000
_cell.length_b   1.000
_cell.length_c   1.000
_cell.angle_alpha   90.00
_cell.angle_beta   90.00
_cell.angle_gamma   90.00
#
_symmetry.space_group_name_H-M   'P 1'
#
loop_
_entity.id
_entity.type
_entity.pdbx_description
1 polymer ?
#
loop_
_entity_poly.entity_id
_entity_poly.type
_entity_poly.pdbx_seq_one_letter_code
_entity_poly.pdbx_strand_id
1 'polypeptide(L)'
;MMRAAQVSTELAVMRNAPLLNPHFGQVVKYLDVLNRSADVFLATGNGMGLPAWLVEVQLFLKQLQKRKYVNMPLTPVERAAILSFAQYWRRMVGPPYNMGRPEAQIVLITLLEYCIT
;
A
#
# COMPACT_ATOMS: atom_id res chain seq x y z
N MET A 1 16.40 2.89 15.15
CA MET A 1 15.65 1.69 15.58
C MET A 1 14.21 1.99 16.03
N MET A 2 13.94 3.02 16.86
CA MET A 2 12.56 3.35 17.32
C MET A 2 11.52 3.57 16.21
N ARG A 3 11.89 4.24 15.10
CA ARG A 3 10.96 4.53 13.99
C ARG A 3 10.49 3.28 13.23
N ALA A 4 11.34 2.25 13.13
CA ALA A 4 11.00 1.00 12.46
C ALA A 4 9.98 0.19 13.28
N ALA A 5 10.20 0.08 14.60
CA ALA A 5 9.25 -0.57 15.50
C ALA A 5 7.87 0.12 15.47
N GLN A 6 7.85 1.45 15.48
CA GLN A 6 6.62 2.22 15.40
C GLN A 6 5.84 1.96 14.10
N VAL A 7 6.51 2.00 12.93
CA VAL A 7 5.88 1.73 11.63
C VAL A 7 5.35 0.29 11.55
N SER A 8 6.08 -0.69 12.07
CA SER A 8 5.61 -2.08 12.13
C SER A 8 4.36 -2.26 13.00
N THR A 9 4.29 -1.57 14.14
CA THR A 9 3.09 -1.57 14.99
C THR A 9 1.91 -0.88 14.31
N GLU A 10 2.12 0.30 13.70
CA GLU A 10 1.08 1.01 12.95
C GLU A 10 0.52 0.13 11.82
N LEU A 11 1.39 -0.56 11.07
CA LEU A 11 0.98 -1.45 9.99
C LEU A 11 0.18 -2.65 10.50
N ALA A 12 0.59 -3.25 11.62
CA ALA A 12 -0.14 -4.36 12.24
C ALA A 12 -1.54 -3.93 12.73
N VAL A 13 -1.66 -2.72 13.29
CA VAL A 13 -2.97 -2.15 13.69
C VAL A 13 -3.83 -1.93 12.45
N MET A 14 -3.27 -1.31 11.41
CA MET A 14 -3.99 -1.02 10.16
C MET A 14 -4.44 -2.28 9.43
N ARG A 15 -3.65 -3.36 9.46
CA ARG A 15 -4.01 -4.67 8.88
C ARG A 15 -5.30 -5.23 9.46
N ASN A 16 -5.47 -5.07 10.78
CA ASN A 16 -6.61 -5.60 11.52
C ASN A 16 -7.79 -4.62 11.56
N ALA A 17 -7.56 -3.35 11.24
CA ALA A 17 -8.60 -2.34 11.16
C ALA A 17 -9.42 -2.50 9.86
N PRO A 18 -10.77 -2.48 9.93
CA PRO A 18 -11.59 -2.43 8.73
C PRO A 18 -11.37 -1.09 8.01
N LEU A 19 -10.79 -1.14 6.82
CA LEU A 19 -10.65 -0.02 5.87
C LEU A 19 -12.00 0.38 5.25
N LEU A 20 -13.10 0.31 6.00
CA LEU A 20 -14.47 0.43 5.51
C LEU A 20 -15.08 1.79 5.84
N ASN A 21 -14.33 2.76 6.35
CA ASN A 21 -14.90 4.06 6.70
C ASN A 21 -14.24 5.22 5.93
N PRO A 22 -14.96 5.83 4.95
CA PRO A 22 -14.44 6.94 4.16
C PRO A 22 -14.25 8.22 4.97
N HIS A 23 -14.98 8.40 6.07
CA HIS A 23 -14.96 9.64 6.85
C HIS A 23 -13.72 9.81 7.73
N PHE A 24 -12.96 8.73 7.99
CA PHE A 24 -11.78 8.78 8.86
C PHE A 24 -10.44 8.78 8.12
N GLY A 25 -10.47 8.87 6.78
CA GLY A 25 -9.26 8.92 5.94
C GLY A 25 -8.38 7.67 6.07
N GLN A 26 -8.97 6.52 6.41
CA GLN A 26 -8.22 5.30 6.73
C GLN A 26 -7.38 4.82 5.55
N VAL A 27 -7.89 4.95 4.33
CA VAL A 27 -7.14 4.63 3.10
C VAL A 27 -5.87 5.47 2.99
N VAL A 28 -5.97 6.79 3.19
CA VAL A 28 -4.82 7.71 3.09
C VAL A 28 -3.79 7.39 4.17
N LYS A 29 -4.24 7.13 5.41
CA LYS A 29 -3.37 6.72 6.52
C LYS A 29 -2.67 5.40 6.23
N TYR A 30 -3.38 4.42 5.67
CA TYR A 30 -2.79 3.14 5.32
C TYR A 30 -1.71 3.31 4.25
N LEU A 31 -1.96 4.10 3.21
CA LEU A 31 -0.97 4.39 2.16
C LEU A 31 0.27 5.12 2.70
N ASP A 32 0.10 6.05 3.64
CA ASP A 32 1.24 6.71 4.32
C ASP A 32 2.09 5.69 5.09
N VAL A 33 1.45 4.81 5.87
CA VAL A 33 2.14 3.74 6.61
C VAL A 33 2.84 2.77 5.65
N LEU A 34 2.21 2.40 4.53
CA LEU A 34 2.84 1.58 3.49
C LEU A 34 4.06 2.26 2.87
N ASN A 35 3.99 3.55 2.58
CA ASN A 35 5.15 4.29 2.07
C ASN A 35 6.31 4.25 3.05
N ARG A 36 6.04 4.53 4.33
CA ARG A 36 7.07 4.52 5.39
C ARG A 36 7.61 3.11 5.68
N SER A 37 6.80 2.07 5.48
CA SER A 37 7.21 0.70 5.78
C SER A 37 8.14 0.10 4.73
N ALA A 38 8.11 0.58 3.48
CA ALA A 38 8.97 0.08 2.41
C ALA A 38 10.46 0.10 2.80
N ASP A 39 10.93 1.23 3.35
CA ASP A 39 12.31 1.39 3.81
C ASP A 39 12.64 0.47 4.97
N VAL A 40 11.68 0.27 5.88
CA VAL A 40 11.84 -0.63 7.02
C VAL A 40 12.00 -2.08 6.56
N PHE A 41 11.18 -2.53 5.61
CA PHE A 41 11.28 -3.86 5.05
C PHE A 41 12.59 -4.06 4.29
N LEU A 42 13.02 -3.09 3.50
CA LEU A 42 14.30 -3.15 2.79
C LEU A 42 15.51 -3.13 3.72
N ALA A 43 15.47 -2.38 4.81
CA ALA A 43 16.57 -2.32 5.78
C ALA A 43 16.69 -3.59 6.64
N THR A 44 15.59 -4.35 6.79
CA THR A 44 15.54 -5.54 7.65
C THR A 44 15.61 -6.87 6.88
N GLY A 45 15.26 -6.87 5.60
CA GLY A 45 15.28 -8.08 4.77
C GLY A 45 16.59 -8.21 4.01
N ASN A 46 17.34 -9.29 4.26
CA ASN A 46 18.51 -9.74 3.47
C ASN A 46 18.11 -10.10 2.00
N GLY A 47 17.62 -9.13 1.23
CA GLY A 47 17.05 -9.33 -0.11
C GLY A 47 15.55 -9.66 -0.17
N MET A 48 14.91 -9.91 0.98
CA MET A 48 13.48 -10.28 1.07
C MET A 48 12.54 -9.12 1.46
N GLY A 49 13.07 -7.91 1.64
CA GLY A 49 12.27 -6.76 2.07
C GLY A 49 11.15 -6.38 1.10
N LEU A 50 11.48 -6.32 -0.19
CA LEU A 50 10.51 -5.92 -1.21
C LEU A 50 9.34 -6.91 -1.36
N PRO A 51 9.56 -8.24 -1.47
CA PRO A 51 8.46 -9.20 -1.44
C PRO A 51 7.55 -9.06 -0.21
N ALA A 52 8.13 -8.91 0.98
CA ALA A 52 7.34 -8.73 2.20
C ALA A 52 6.48 -7.45 2.16
N TRP A 53 7.04 -6.35 1.68
CA TRP A 53 6.28 -5.11 1.50
C TRP A 53 5.14 -5.28 0.48
N LEU A 54 5.37 -5.98 -0.63
CA LEU A 54 4.34 -6.24 -1.64
C LEU A 54 3.16 -7.04 -1.09
N VAL A 55 3.39 -7.95 -0.14
CA VAL A 55 2.30 -8.67 0.55
C VAL A 55 1.39 -7.69 1.29
N GLU A 56 1.94 -6.65 1.92
CA GLU A 56 1.14 -5.63 2.62
C GLU A 56 0.32 -4.79 1.63
N VAL A 57 0.88 -4.46 0.47
CA VAL A 57 0.15 -3.78 -0.61
C VAL A 57 -0.99 -4.66 -1.14
N GLN A 58 -0.77 -5.97 -1.27
CA GLN A 58 -1.82 -6.93 -1.65
C GLN A 58 -2.93 -7.04 -0.58
N LEU A 59 -2.58 -6.98 0.70
CA LEU A 59 -3.58 -6.95 1.79
C LEU A 59 -4.42 -5.68 1.71
N PHE A 60 -3.81 -4.53 1.44
CA PHE A 60 -4.53 -3.28 1.20
C PHE A 60 -5.49 -3.41 0.00
N LEU A 61 -5.04 -3.98 -1.12
CA LEU A 61 -5.90 -4.26 -2.28
C LEU A 61 -7.11 -5.14 -1.93
N LYS A 62 -6.92 -6.20 -1.14
CA LYS A 62 -8.03 -7.06 -0.68
C LYS A 62 -9.06 -6.27 0.13
N GLN A 63 -8.63 -5.30 0.92
CA GLN A 63 -9.54 -4.45 1.69
C GLN A 63 -10.30 -3.45 0.79
N LEU A 64 -9.64 -2.89 -0.23
CA LEU A 64 -10.31 -2.08 -1.25
C LEU A 64 -11.35 -2.89 -2.04
N GLN A 65 -11.03 -4.13 -2.39
CA GLN A 65 -11.97 -5.07 -3.00
C GLN A 65 -13.21 -5.29 -2.14
N LYS A 66 -13.03 -5.52 -0.83
CA LYS A 66 -14.15 -5.65 0.11
C LYS A 66 -15.06 -4.42 0.10
N ARG A 67 -14.50 -3.21 0.11
CA ARG A 67 -15.31 -1.96 -0.03
C ARG A 67 -16.14 -1.96 -1.31
N LYS A 68 -15.54 -2.36 -2.43
CA LYS A 68 -16.24 -2.46 -3.72
C LYS A 68 -17.40 -3.45 -3.64
N TYR A 69 -17.20 -4.62 -3.03
CA TYR A 69 -18.27 -5.63 -2.87
C TYR A 69 -19.43 -5.17 -1.99
N VAL A 70 -19.18 -4.31 -0.98
CA VAL A 70 -20.24 -3.72 -0.16
C VAL A 70 -20.80 -2.41 -0.73
N ASN A 71 -20.56 -2.13 -2.02
CA ASN A 71 -21.00 -0.92 -2.72
C ASN A 71 -20.58 0.38 -2.04
N MET A 72 -19.42 0.40 -1.41
CA MET A 72 -18.87 1.60 -0.79
C MET A 72 -17.78 2.21 -1.69
N PRO A 73 -18.11 3.24 -2.49
CA PRO A 73 -17.15 3.82 -3.41
C PRO A 73 -15.99 4.50 -2.66
N LEU A 74 -14.85 4.60 -3.35
CA LEU A 74 -13.75 5.44 -2.92
C LEU A 74 -14.12 6.91 -3.12
N THR A 75 -13.80 7.73 -2.13
CA THR A 75 -13.93 9.19 -2.25
C THR A 75 -12.91 9.74 -3.26
N PRO A 76 -13.13 10.95 -3.82
CA PRO A 76 -12.17 11.57 -4.73
C PRO A 76 -10.75 11.70 -4.14
N VAL A 77 -10.66 12.02 -2.84
CA VAL A 77 -9.37 12.15 -2.12
C VAL A 77 -8.66 10.81 -2.01
N GLU A 78 -9.39 9.74 -1.68
CA GLU A 78 -8.82 8.39 -1.61
C GLU A 78 -8.33 7.92 -2.98
N ARG A 79 -9.11 8.15 -4.05
CA ARG A 79 -8.70 7.83 -5.42
C ARG A 79 -7.43 8.56 -5.82
N ALA A 80 -7.36 9.86 -5.55
CA ALA A 80 -6.16 10.66 -5.84
C ALA A 80 -4.93 10.16 -5.06
N ALA A 81 -5.10 9.77 -3.80
CA ALA A 81 -4.02 9.22 -2.98
C ALA A 81 -3.52 7.87 -3.50
N ILE A 82 -4.43 6.94 -3.86
CA ILE A 82 -4.06 5.63 -4.43
C ILE A 82 -3.36 5.81 -5.78
N LEU A 83 -3.88 6.70 -6.63
CA LEU A 83 -3.28 7.01 -7.93
C LEU A 83 -1.85 7.55 -7.76
N SER A 84 -1.66 8.50 -6.86
CA SER A 84 -0.35 9.09 -6.56
C SER A 84 0.63 8.05 -6.04
N PHE A 85 0.18 7.19 -5.11
CA PHE A 85 0.97 6.09 -4.57
C PHE A 85 1.42 5.12 -5.67
N ALA A 86 0.48 4.64 -6.50
CA ALA A 86 0.79 3.66 -7.53
C ALA A 86 1.72 4.23 -8.62
N GLN A 87 1.50 5.49 -9.02
CA GLN A 87 2.37 6.18 -9.98
C GLN A 87 3.79 6.38 -9.44
N TYR A 88 3.93 6.78 -8.17
CA TYR A 88 5.23 6.93 -7.52
C TYR A 88 6.00 5.61 -7.56
N TRP A 89 5.41 4.53 -7.03
CA TRP A 89 6.08 3.24 -6.92
C TRP A 89 6.38 2.59 -8.27
N ARG A 90 5.55 2.84 -9.29
CA ARG A 90 5.82 2.37 -10.66
C ARG A 90 7.12 2.92 -11.23
N ARG A 91 7.54 4.12 -10.81
CA ARG A 91 8.79 4.76 -11.25
C ARG A 91 10.02 4.27 -10.49
N MET A 92 9.85 3.55 -9.37
CA MET A 92 10.94 3.10 -8.48
C MET A 92 11.58 1.79 -8.95
N VAL A 93 12.05 1.74 -10.20
CA VAL A 93 12.55 0.51 -10.85
C VAL A 93 14.03 0.21 -10.60
N GLY A 94 14.78 1.13 -10.00
CA GLY A 94 16.20 0.96 -9.66
C GLY A 94 16.45 0.62 -8.18
N PRO A 95 17.71 0.32 -7.80
CA PRO A 95 18.08 0.08 -6.41
C PRO A 95 17.74 1.28 -5.51
N PRO A 96 17.36 1.06 -4.24
CA PRO A 96 17.30 -0.22 -3.53
C PRO A 96 15.98 -1.00 -3.74
N TYR A 97 14.96 -0.40 -4.35
CA TYR A 97 13.61 -0.97 -4.41
C TYR A 97 13.43 -1.95 -5.56
N ASN A 98 14.06 -1.73 -6.72
CA ASN A 98 13.97 -2.61 -7.89
C ASN A 98 12.52 -3.06 -8.21
N MET A 99 11.56 -2.13 -8.25
CA MET A 99 10.14 -2.42 -8.55
C MET A 99 9.89 -2.87 -10.01
N GLY A 100 10.94 -3.17 -10.78
CA GLY A 100 10.84 -3.72 -12.13
C GLY A 100 10.40 -5.19 -12.18
N ARG A 101 10.20 -5.87 -11.03
CA ARG A 101 9.70 -7.25 -11.01
C ARG A 101 8.26 -7.34 -11.55
N PRO A 102 7.92 -8.39 -12.33
CA PRO A 102 6.59 -8.55 -12.91
C PRO A 102 5.44 -8.45 -11.90
N GLU A 103 5.58 -9.07 -10.73
CA GLU A 103 4.53 -9.14 -9.71
C GLU A 103 4.26 -7.77 -9.08
N ALA A 104 5.32 -6.97 -8.83
CA ALA A 104 5.20 -5.62 -8.31
C ALA A 104 4.44 -4.73 -9.30
N GLN A 105 4.77 -4.83 -10.60
CA GLN A 105 4.10 -4.08 -11.65
C GLN A 105 2.63 -4.44 -11.77
N ILE A 106 2.28 -5.73 -11.69
CA ILE A 106 0.87 -6.19 -11.72
C ILE A 106 0.08 -5.59 -10.55
N VAL A 107 0.64 -5.61 -9.33
CA VAL A 107 -0.02 -5.04 -8.15
C VAL A 107 -0.26 -3.54 -8.32
N LEU A 108 0.72 -2.80 -8.82
CA LEU A 108 0.61 -1.36 -9.03
C LEU A 108 -0.36 -1.00 -10.16
N ILE A 109 -0.39 -1.77 -11.25
CA ILE A 109 -1.38 -1.61 -12.33
C ILE A 109 -2.78 -1.85 -11.79
N THR A 110 -2.99 -2.94 -11.04
CA THR A 110 -4.28 -3.23 -10.42
C THR A 110 -4.76 -2.06 -9.56
N LEU A 111 -3.89 -1.45 -8.73
CA LEU A 111 -4.25 -0.28 -7.92
C LEU A 111 -4.70 0.93 -8.77
N LEU A 112 -4.06 1.16 -9.91
CA LEU A 112 -4.45 2.23 -10.83
C LEU A 112 -5.85 1.99 -11.41
N GLU A 113 -6.19 0.74 -11.76
CA GLU A 113 -7.50 0.39 -12.28
C GLU A 113 -8.63 0.68 -11.29
N TYR A 114 -8.41 0.43 -9.99
CA TYR A 114 -9.37 0.80 -8.93
C TYR A 114 -9.65 2.30 -8.83
N CYS A 115 -8.76 3.15 -9.35
CA CYS A 115 -8.97 4.59 -9.35
C CYS A 115 -9.84 5.06 -10.52
N ILE A 116 -9.81 4.34 -11.65
CA ILE A 116 -10.47 4.70 -12.91
C ILE A 116 -11.95 4.22 -12.93
N THR A 117 -12.26 3.12 -12.24
CA THR A 117 -13.63 2.58 -12.09
C THR A 117 -14.38 3.14 -10.90
#